data_AF-A0A2N5VVK6-F1
#
_entry.id   AF-A0A2N5VVK6-F1
#
_cell.length_a   1.000
_cell.length_b   1.000
_cell.length_c   1.000
_cell.angle_alpha   90.00
_cell.angle_beta   90.00
_cell.angle_gamma   90.00
#
_symmetry.space_group_name_H-M   'P 1'
#
loop_
_entity.id
_entity.type
_entity.pdbx_description
1 polymer ?
#
loop_
_entity_poly.entity_id
_entity_poly.type
_entity_poly.pdbx_seq_one_letter_code
_entity_poly.pdbx_strand_id
1 'polypeptide(L)'
;MAADWAASNDVAQRIAKSKERIVKVALAMSNSNNDGTSSNPRLLELKIKEKELEVKAKELDLSQRRLEANRQRLHAGAFEWAKMMQDFIRTSLDLDKARDVTDSLLGPQQEGTNTAAGGPGSPLVEDITHHND
;
A
#
# COMPACT_ATOMS: atom_id res chain seq x y z
N MET A 1 -47.93 -12.32 -4.87
CA MET A 1 -47.42 -11.80 -6.16
C MET A 1 -47.52 -10.27 -6.30
N ALA A 2 -48.51 -9.58 -5.71
CA ALA A 2 -48.62 -8.10 -5.81
C ALA A 2 -47.58 -7.31 -4.99
N ALA A 3 -47.12 -7.84 -3.85
CA ALA A 3 -46.16 -7.17 -2.96
C ALA A 3 -44.75 -7.07 -3.55
N ASP A 4 -44.29 -8.09 -4.29
CA ASP A 4 -42.98 -8.09 -4.95
C ASP A 4 -42.86 -7.02 -6.04
N TRP A 5 -43.95 -6.77 -6.76
CA TRP A 5 -43.96 -5.76 -7.83
C TRP A 5 -43.88 -4.34 -7.28
N ALA A 6 -44.56 -4.06 -6.17
CA ALA A 6 -44.49 -2.77 -5.47
C ALA A 6 -43.10 -2.52 -4.87
N ALA A 7 -42.46 -3.54 -4.27
CA ALA A 7 -41.11 -3.44 -3.74
C ALA A 7 -40.06 -3.20 -4.85
N SER A 8 -40.20 -3.88 -5.99
CA SER A 8 -39.33 -3.68 -7.16
C SER A 8 -39.41 -2.25 -7.71
N ASN A 9 -40.62 -1.68 -7.77
CA ASN A 9 -40.83 -0.32 -8.25
C ASN A 9 -40.25 0.74 -7.28
N ASP A 10 -40.38 0.55 -5.96
CA ASP A 10 -39.76 1.44 -4.96
C ASP A 10 -38.22 1.45 -5.07
N VAL A 11 -37.61 0.28 -5.28
CA VAL A 11 -36.15 0.17 -5.50
C VAL A 11 -35.72 0.89 -6.78
N ALA A 12 -36.46 0.69 -7.88
CA ALA A 12 -36.17 1.38 -9.14
C ALA A 12 -36.25 2.91 -9.00
N GLN A 13 -37.26 3.40 -8.27
CA GLN A 13 -37.44 4.83 -8.02
C GLN A 13 -36.34 5.42 -7.13
N ARG A 14 -35.88 4.68 -6.12
CA ARG A 14 -34.75 5.07 -5.27
C ARG A 14 -33.44 5.13 -6.05
N ILE A 15 -33.19 4.17 -6.94
CA ILE A 15 -32.01 4.15 -7.81
C ILE A 15 -32.04 5.35 -8.77
N ALA A 16 -33.19 5.65 -9.38
CA ALA A 16 -33.33 6.79 -10.27
C ALA A 16 -33.07 8.13 -9.55
N LYS A 17 -33.68 8.34 -8.37
CA LYS A 17 -33.43 9.53 -7.53
C LYS A 17 -32.00 9.61 -7.01
N SER A 18 -31.33 8.48 -6.79
CA SER A 18 -29.92 8.44 -6.38
C SER A 18 -29.01 8.88 -7.53
N LYS A 19 -29.23 8.33 -8.74
CA LYS A 19 -28.50 8.71 -9.96
C LYS A 19 -28.66 10.21 -10.26
N GLU A 20 -29.88 10.74 -10.16
CA GLU A 20 -30.14 12.16 -10.39
C GLU A 20 -29.39 13.06 -9.38
N ARG A 21 -29.33 12.65 -8.12
CA ARG A 21 -28.56 13.37 -7.09
C ARG A 21 -27.07 13.33 -7.36
N ILE A 22 -26.52 12.19 -7.75
CA ILE A 22 -25.10 12.03 -8.11
C ILE A 22 -24.76 12.94 -9.30
N VAL A 23 -25.58 12.94 -10.35
CA VAL A 23 -25.38 13.79 -11.53
C VAL A 23 -25.46 15.27 -11.17
N LYS A 24 -26.43 15.69 -10.35
CA LYS A 24 -26.54 17.08 -9.88
C LYS A 24 -25.33 17.53 -9.06
N VAL A 25 -24.82 16.67 -8.17
CA VAL A 25 -23.62 16.96 -7.38
C VAL A 25 -22.40 17.04 -8.29
N ALA A 26 -22.22 16.10 -9.23
CA ALA A 26 -21.13 16.12 -10.20
C ALA A 26 -21.15 17.39 -11.06
N LEU A 27 -22.32 17.83 -11.52
CA LEU A 27 -22.50 19.05 -12.30
C LEU A 27 -22.21 20.30 -11.46
N ALA A 28 -22.68 20.35 -10.22
CA ALA A 28 -22.42 21.46 -9.30
C ALA A 28 -20.91 21.58 -8.96
N MET A 29 -20.23 20.46 -8.73
CA MET A 29 -18.78 20.43 -8.54
C MET A 29 -18.03 20.86 -9.81
N SER A 30 -18.50 20.46 -11.00
CA SER A 30 -17.92 20.90 -12.27
C SER A 30 -18.06 22.42 -12.48
N ASN A 31 -19.20 23.00 -12.12
CA ASN A 31 -19.45 24.44 -12.28
C ASN A 31 -18.70 25.29 -11.23
N SER A 32 -18.51 24.78 -10.01
CA SER A 32 -17.81 25.50 -8.93
C SER A 32 -16.30 25.63 -9.15
N ASN A 33 -15.72 24.88 -10.08
CA ASN A 33 -14.27 24.91 -10.34
C ASN A 33 -13.83 26.03 -11.29
N ASN A 34 -14.78 26.82 -11.82
CA ASN A 34 -14.53 27.81 -12.87
C ASN A 34 -14.16 29.21 -12.33
N ASP A 35 -14.19 29.42 -11.01
CA ASP A 35 -14.13 30.76 -10.40
C ASP A 35 -12.70 31.34 -10.24
N GLY A 36 -11.76 30.91 -11.07
CA GLY A 36 -10.39 31.41 -10.98
C GLY A 36 -9.48 30.96 -12.11
N THR A 37 -10.04 30.77 -13.30
CA THR A 37 -9.25 30.50 -14.49
C THR A 37 -8.79 31.83 -15.06
N SER A 38 -7.61 32.27 -14.65
CA SER A 38 -6.95 33.37 -15.35
C SER A 38 -6.91 33.04 -16.84
N SER A 39 -7.35 33.97 -17.70
CA SER A 39 -7.28 33.84 -19.17
C SER A 39 -5.84 33.77 -19.69
N ASN A 40 -4.84 33.80 -18.81
CA ASN A 40 -3.44 33.61 -19.15
C ASN A 40 -3.12 32.10 -19.25
N PRO A 41 -2.80 31.59 -20.46
CA PRO A 41 -2.52 30.17 -20.67
C PRO A 41 -1.34 29.67 -19.84
N ARG A 42 -0.37 30.53 -19.50
CA ARG A 42 0.76 30.15 -18.63
C ARG A 42 0.34 29.91 -17.18
N LEU A 43 -0.62 30.68 -16.66
CA LEU A 43 -1.12 30.48 -15.30
C LEU A 43 -1.94 29.19 -15.19
N LEU A 44 -2.69 28.87 -16.24
CA LEU A 44 -3.38 27.59 -16.39
C LEU A 44 -2.39 26.41 -16.39
N GLU A 45 -1.35 26.48 -17.21
CA GLU A 45 -0.32 25.44 -17.27
C GLU A 45 0.39 25.24 -15.92
N LEU A 46 0.73 26.34 -15.23
CA LEU A 46 1.34 26.28 -13.90
C LEU A 46 0.40 25.63 -12.87
N LYS A 47 -0.88 25.96 -12.88
CA LYS A 47 -1.88 25.38 -11.97
C LYS A 47 -2.08 23.88 -12.23
N ILE A 48 -2.03 23.45 -13.49
CA ILE A 48 -2.05 22.03 -13.86
C ILE A 48 -0.80 21.33 -13.32
N LYS A 49 0.39 21.89 -13.57
CA LYS A 49 1.67 21.34 -13.07
C LYS A 49 1.71 21.26 -11.54
N GLU A 50 1.20 22.28 -10.86
CA GLU A 50 1.07 22.28 -9.40
C GLU A 50 0.21 21.11 -8.90
N LYS A 51 -0.95 20.89 -9.53
CA LYS A 51 -1.84 19.78 -9.19
C LYS A 51 -1.22 18.42 -9.49
N GLU A 52 -0.52 18.28 -10.61
CA GLU A 52 0.21 17.05 -10.94
C GLU A 52 1.32 16.75 -9.91
N LEU A 53 2.06 17.77 -9.49
CA LEU A 53 3.08 17.63 -8.44
C LEU A 53 2.45 17.27 -7.09
N GLU A 54 1.32 17.86 -6.74
CA GLU A 54 0.58 17.54 -5.52
C GLU A 54 0.14 16.06 -5.50
N VAL A 55 -0.35 15.55 -6.64
CA VAL A 55 -0.73 14.14 -6.80
C VAL A 55 0.50 13.24 -6.65
N LYS A 56 1.60 13.54 -7.36
CA LYS A 56 2.85 12.76 -7.27
C LYS A 56 3.41 12.70 -5.84
N ALA A 57 3.35 13.82 -5.11
CA ALA A 57 3.78 13.87 -3.72
C ALA A 57 2.92 12.95 -2.83
N LYS A 58 1.60 12.96 -3.02
CA LYS A 58 0.67 12.08 -2.28
C LYS A 58 0.88 10.61 -2.63
N GLU A 59 1.13 10.28 -3.89
CA GLU A 59 1.43 8.91 -4.32
C GLU A 59 2.74 8.38 -3.71
N LEU A 60 3.76 9.23 -3.61
CA LEU A 60 5.01 8.88 -2.93
C LEU A 60 4.81 8.63 -1.43
N ASP A 61 4.09 9.52 -0.73
CA ASP A 61 3.78 9.34 0.70
C ASP A 61 2.99 8.04 0.95
N LEU A 62 1.98 7.76 0.12
CA LEU A 62 1.22 6.51 0.21
C LEU A 62 2.10 5.28 -0.04
N SER A 63 3.01 5.34 -1.02
CA SER A 63 3.93 4.25 -1.33
C SER A 63 4.89 4.00 -0.16
N GLN A 64 5.42 5.06 0.45
CA GLN A 64 6.28 4.96 1.62
C GLN A 64 5.54 4.37 2.83
N ARG A 65 4.31 4.83 3.10
CA ARG A 65 3.48 4.29 4.19
C ARG A 65 3.14 2.81 3.98
N ARG A 66 2.84 2.40 2.75
CA ARG A 66 2.58 0.99 2.41
C ARG A 66 3.82 0.13 2.63
N LEU A 67 4.99 0.62 2.23
CA LEU A 67 6.25 -0.07 2.46
C LEU A 67 6.53 -0.24 3.96
N GLU A 68 6.36 0.83 4.74
CA GLU A 68 6.56 0.80 6.19
C GLU A 68 5.56 -0.13 6.89
N ALA A 69 4.28 -0.08 6.51
CA ALA A 69 3.27 -0.99 7.04
C ALA A 69 3.57 -2.46 6.70
N ASN A 70 4.07 -2.73 5.49
CA ASN A 70 4.50 -4.08 5.11
C ASN A 70 5.70 -4.54 5.94
N ARG A 71 6.71 -3.67 6.09
CA ARG A 71 7.88 -3.93 6.96
C ARG A 71 7.46 -4.25 8.38
N GLN A 72 6.56 -3.45 8.97
CA GLN A 72 6.05 -3.69 10.33
C GLN A 72 5.29 -5.01 10.42
N ARG A 73 4.48 -5.36 9.41
CA ARG A 73 3.77 -6.64 9.37
C ARG A 73 4.73 -7.83 9.30
N LEU A 74 5.79 -7.74 8.50
CA LEU A 74 6.83 -8.76 8.41
C LEU A 74 7.57 -8.93 9.73
N HIS A 75 7.96 -7.82 10.39
CA HIS A 75 8.60 -7.88 11.71
C HIS A 75 7.69 -8.46 12.78
N ALA A 76 6.41 -8.08 12.80
CA ALA A 76 5.44 -8.63 13.74
C ALA A 76 5.26 -10.15 13.52
N GLY A 77 5.12 -10.59 12.27
CA GLY A 77 5.02 -12.01 11.94
C GLY A 77 6.27 -12.80 12.32
N ALA A 78 7.47 -12.26 12.06
CA ALA A 78 8.73 -12.88 12.46
C ALA A 78 8.89 -12.99 13.99
N PHE A 79 8.46 -11.95 14.72
CA PHE A 79 8.47 -11.96 16.18
C PHE A 79 7.50 -13.00 16.76
N GLU A 80 6.27 -13.05 16.25
CA GLU A 80 5.28 -14.06 16.66
C GLU A 80 5.77 -15.49 16.38
N TRP A 81 6.38 -15.71 15.21
CA TRP A 81 6.98 -16.99 14.83
C TRP A 81 8.11 -17.38 15.80
N ALA A 82 9.06 -16.48 16.05
CA ALA A 82 10.17 -16.74 16.97
C ALA A 82 9.71 -17.02 18.40
N LYS A 83 8.71 -16.27 18.88
CA LYS A 83 8.13 -16.47 20.21
C LYS A 83 7.44 -17.83 20.34
N MET A 84 6.64 -18.21 19.36
CA MET A 84 5.95 -19.51 19.35
C MET A 84 6.95 -20.67 19.32
N MET A 85 7.99 -20.57 18.50
CA MET A 85 9.06 -21.57 18.45
C MET A 85 9.79 -21.67 19.81
N GLN A 86 10.08 -20.53 20.46
CA GLN A 86 10.68 -20.52 21.80
C GLN A 86 9.78 -21.20 22.84
N ASP A 87 8.46 -20.94 22.81
CA ASP A 87 7.50 -21.54 23.74
C ASP A 87 7.38 -23.06 23.55
N PHE A 88 7.44 -23.54 22.30
CA PHE A 88 7.48 -24.98 22.00
C PHE A 88 8.77 -25.65 22.48
N ILE A 89 9.93 -25.04 22.26
CA ILE A 89 11.20 -25.58 22.77
C ILE A 89 11.18 -25.62 24.31
N ARG A 90 10.62 -24.60 24.97
CA ARG A 90 10.44 -24.57 26.43
C ARG A 90 9.55 -25.68 26.96
N THR A 91 8.56 -26.11 26.18
CA THR A 91 7.69 -27.25 26.52
C THR A 91 8.32 -28.61 26.15
N SER A 92 9.62 -28.64 25.86
CA SER A 92 10.39 -29.84 25.49
C SER A 92 9.96 -30.48 24.17
N LEU A 93 9.32 -29.69 23.28
CA LEU A 93 9.13 -30.11 21.91
C LEU A 93 10.46 -30.02 21.17
N ASP A 94 10.78 -31.05 20.39
CA ASP A 94 11.98 -31.09 19.57
C ASP A 94 11.99 -29.96 18.53
N LEU A 95 13.17 -29.47 18.15
CA LEU A 95 13.32 -28.27 17.32
C LEU A 95 12.59 -28.41 15.98
N ASP A 96 12.75 -29.56 15.31
CA ASP A 96 12.13 -29.83 14.01
C ASP A 96 10.60 -29.88 14.12
N LYS A 97 10.09 -30.50 15.19
CA LYS A 97 8.65 -30.56 15.47
C LYS A 97 8.08 -29.18 15.85
N ALA A 98 8.82 -28.38 16.61
CA ALA A 98 8.43 -27.02 16.95
C ALA A 98 8.35 -26.14 15.70
N ARG A 99 9.30 -26.29 14.78
CA ARG A 99 9.29 -25.61 13.48
C ARG A 99 8.07 -26.02 12.65
N ASP A 100 7.85 -27.32 12.46
CA ASP A 100 6.71 -27.82 11.67
C ASP A 100 5.36 -27.33 12.21
N VAL A 101 5.19 -27.34 13.53
CA VAL A 101 3.95 -26.86 14.17
C VAL A 101 3.81 -25.35 14.01
N THR A 102 4.90 -24.58 14.16
CA THR A 102 4.88 -23.13 13.97
C THR A 102 4.57 -22.77 12.51
N ASP A 103 5.18 -23.47 11.55
CA ASP A 103 4.93 -23.29 10.12
C ASP A 103 3.48 -23.69 9.75
N SER A 104 2.91 -24.71 10.40
CA SER A 104 1.51 -25.07 10.22
C SER A 104 0.53 -24.06 10.81
N LEU A 105 0.90 -23.31 11.85
CA LEU A 105 0.01 -22.38 12.55
C LEU A 105 0.11 -20.94 12.02
N LEU A 106 1.33 -20.49 11.75
CA LEU A 106 1.63 -19.11 11.35
C LEU A 106 2.00 -19.00 9.86
N GLY A 107 2.13 -20.13 9.18
CA GLY A 107 2.72 -20.21 7.84
C GLY A 107 4.24 -20.29 7.92
N PRO A 108 4.90 -20.71 6.82
CA PRO A 108 6.36 -20.76 6.77
C PRO A 108 6.92 -19.37 7.07
N GLN A 109 7.95 -19.32 7.91
CA GLN A 109 8.68 -18.08 8.11
C GLN A 109 9.10 -17.56 6.74
N GLN A 110 8.58 -16.39 6.35
CA GLN A 110 9.04 -15.75 5.12
C GLN A 110 10.52 -15.45 5.34
N GLU A 111 11.38 -16.14 4.59
CA GLU A 111 12.79 -15.82 4.45
C GLU A 111 12.90 -14.44 3.79
N GLY A 112 12.65 -13.39 4.58
CA GLY A 112 13.35 -12.14 4.38
C GLY A 112 14.81 -12.50 4.49
N THR A 113 15.55 -12.30 3.40
CA THR A 113 17.01 -12.32 3.39
C THR A 113 17.51 -11.65 4.65
N ASN A 114 17.93 -12.44 5.64
CA ASN A 114 18.64 -11.95 6.81
C ASN A 114 20.07 -11.59 6.37
N THR A 115 20.21 -10.78 5.33
CA THR A 115 21.36 -9.90 5.21
C THR A 115 21.08 -8.83 6.24
N ALA A 116 21.66 -9.03 7.42
CA ALA A 116 21.90 -7.97 8.36
C ALA A 116 22.28 -6.72 7.56
N ALA A 117 21.60 -5.61 7.80
CA ALA A 117 21.99 -4.31 7.31
C ALA A 117 23.33 -3.91 7.98
N GLY A 118 24.42 -4.62 7.66
CA GLY A 118 25.71 -4.01 7.43
C GLY A 118 25.61 -3.31 6.08
N GLY A 119 25.96 -2.03 6.06
CA GLY A 119 25.62 -1.09 5.00
C GLY A 119 26.00 -1.54 3.59
N PRO A 120 25.47 -0.86 2.55
CA PRO A 120 25.96 -1.04 1.20
C PRO A 120 27.45 -0.71 1.20
N GLY A 121 28.26 -1.76 1.14
CA GLY A 121 29.69 -1.67 0.95
C GLY A 121 29.94 -0.80 -0.28
N SER A 122 30.67 0.28 -0.06
CA SER A 122 31.42 0.97 -1.08
C SER A 122 32.05 -0.07 -2.02
N PRO A 123 31.97 0.07 -3.35
CA PRO A 123 32.90 -0.63 -4.21
C PRO A 123 34.30 -0.10 -3.83
N LEU A 124 35.05 -1.00 -3.21
CA LEU A 124 36.47 -0.86 -2.92
C LEU A 124 37.15 -0.46 -4.23
N VAL A 125 37.88 0.66 -4.19
CA VAL A 125 38.84 1.02 -5.22
C VAL A 125 39.85 -0.11 -5.30
N GLU A 126 39.76 -0.96 -6.32
CA GLU A 126 40.86 -1.85 -6.67
C GLU A 126 41.90 -1.02 -7.43
N ASP A 127 42.87 -0.55 -6.64
CA ASP A 127 44.20 -0.21 -7.07
C ASP A 127 44.81 -1.41 -7.79
N ILE A 128 44.90 -1.33 -9.12
CA ILE A 128 45.72 -2.25 -9.93
C ILE A 128 46.85 -1.42 -10.52
N THR A 129 47.89 -1.25 -9.72
CA THR A 129 49.23 -0.92 -10.20
C THR A 129 50.12 -2.16 -10.05
N HIS A 130 50.53 -2.76 -11.17
CA HIS A 130 51.82 -3.45 -11.45
C HIS A 130 51.69 -4.23 -12.78
N HIS A 131 52.24 -3.79 -13.91
CA HIS A 131 53.64 -3.73 -14.39
C HIS A 131 54.18 -5.06 -14.95
N ASN A 132 54.54 -5.00 -16.25
CA ASN A 132 55.44 -5.84 -17.08
C ASN A 132 54.94 -7.18 -17.62
N ASP A 133 54.80 -7.25 -18.96
CA ASP A 133 55.85 -7.77 -19.85
C ASP A 133 55.93 -6.93 -21.13
#